data_AF-S3DYV2-F1
#
_entry.id   AF-S3DYV2-F1
#
_cell.length_a   1.000
_cell.length_b   1.000
_cell.length_c   1.000
_cell.angle_alpha   90.00
_cell.angle_beta   90.00
_cell.angle_gamma   90.00
#
_symmetry.space_group_name_H-M   'P 1'
#
loop_
_entity.id
_entity.type
_entity.pdbx_description
1 polymer ?
#
loop_
_entity_poly.entity_id
_entity_poly.type
_entity_poly.pdbx_seq_one_letter_code
_entity_poly.pdbx_strand_id
1 'polypeptide(L)'
;MAAPFGQPVPKRKKEPHIYPEPFIGPPLATHAQTFILLHGRGSNGEKFGVEFLASKISDGKTIPELFPGMKFVFPTAKKRRARAYNRALVRQWFDGVPIDEQEGMSREEKEWQVEGLVESGRFLRGVVDGEVSCVGAKNVFLGGLSQGCAMGLHLLLSSGVVGEGGEDGLLGGFVGMSGWLPFYDEIQELVNPERNLDASEEDGDDDPFATSDNDDDFDFEQDTGPSSIASQVTDFVRQNMELPSLPHEIEPAFLKTPVFLGHGKGDEKVKIGLGRDVVGLGRGLGMDVRWVEYEEGHWYKVPDEIDDIVGFLRGVGV
;
A
#
# COMPACT_ATOMS: atom_id res chain seq x y z
N MET A 1 -43.57 -40.78 -30.54
CA MET A 1 -42.97 -39.45 -30.81
C MET A 1 -42.01 -39.17 -29.67
N ALA A 2 -40.70 -39.27 -29.92
CA ALA A 2 -39.66 -39.06 -28.91
C ALA A 2 -39.28 -37.58 -28.84
N ALA A 3 -39.19 -37.03 -27.63
CA ALA A 3 -38.77 -35.65 -27.37
C ALA A 3 -37.33 -35.42 -27.85
N PRO A 4 -37.00 -34.22 -28.40
CA PRO A 4 -35.66 -33.96 -28.88
C PRO A 4 -34.70 -33.77 -27.70
N PHE A 5 -33.52 -34.36 -27.86
CA PHE A 5 -32.37 -34.29 -26.98
C PHE A 5 -32.06 -32.86 -26.53
N GLY A 6 -31.84 -32.71 -25.22
CA GLY A 6 -31.44 -31.45 -24.60
C GLY A 6 -30.20 -30.88 -25.28
N GLN A 7 -30.33 -29.65 -25.77
CA GLN A 7 -29.18 -28.89 -26.26
C GLN A 7 -28.17 -28.74 -25.13
N PRO A 8 -26.86 -28.94 -25.39
CA PRO A 8 -25.84 -28.66 -24.39
C PRO A 8 -25.91 -27.18 -24.03
N VAL A 9 -26.21 -26.91 -22.75
CA VAL A 9 -26.09 -25.56 -22.18
C VAL A 9 -24.67 -25.08 -22.50
N PRO A 10 -24.49 -23.92 -23.17
CA PRO A 10 -23.17 -23.41 -23.47
C PRO A 10 -22.44 -23.26 -22.13
N LYS A 11 -21.32 -23.98 -21.97
CA LYS A 11 -20.43 -23.77 -20.83
C LYS A 11 -20.07 -22.29 -20.83
N ARG A 12 -20.49 -21.53 -19.80
CA ARG A 12 -20.06 -20.15 -19.59
C ARG A 12 -18.55 -20.13 -19.80
N LYS A 13 -18.06 -19.34 -20.76
CA LYS A 13 -16.63 -19.04 -20.87
C LYS A 13 -16.25 -18.54 -19.47
N LYS A 14 -15.35 -19.24 -18.78
CA LYS A 14 -14.80 -18.73 -17.51
C LYS A 14 -14.16 -17.41 -17.87
N GLU A 15 -14.75 -16.29 -17.44
CA GLU A 15 -14.12 -14.98 -17.55
C GLU A 15 -12.81 -15.09 -16.80
N PRO A 16 -11.67 -15.13 -17.51
CA PRO A 16 -10.43 -15.03 -16.81
C PRO A 16 -10.32 -13.55 -16.43
N HIS A 17 -9.81 -13.22 -15.25
CA HIS A 17 -9.30 -11.88 -14.95
C HIS A 17 -10.26 -10.81 -14.38
N ILE A 18 -11.19 -11.14 -13.48
CA ILE A 18 -11.96 -10.13 -12.70
C ILE A 18 -11.58 -10.22 -11.22
N TYR A 19 -11.44 -9.07 -10.55
CA TYR A 19 -11.31 -9.01 -9.09
C TYR A 19 -12.59 -9.56 -8.45
N PRO A 20 -12.52 -10.50 -7.51
CA PRO A 20 -13.72 -10.95 -6.81
C PRO A 20 -14.37 -9.82 -6.02
N GLU A 21 -15.68 -9.95 -5.81
CA GLU A 21 -16.41 -9.08 -4.88
C GLU A 21 -15.71 -9.04 -3.51
N PRO A 22 -15.55 -7.84 -2.91
CA PRO A 22 -15.01 -7.71 -1.56
C PRO A 22 -15.85 -8.49 -0.54
N PHE A 23 -15.19 -9.06 0.46
CA PHE A 23 -15.89 -9.55 1.65
C PHE A 23 -16.27 -8.35 2.53
N ILE A 24 -17.53 -8.30 2.96
CA ILE A 24 -18.07 -7.16 3.71
C ILE A 24 -18.41 -7.59 5.13
N GLY A 25 -17.81 -6.94 6.11
CA GLY A 25 -18.30 -6.91 7.49
C GLY A 25 -19.27 -5.74 7.63
N PRO A 26 -20.60 -5.96 7.63
CA PRO A 26 -21.56 -4.87 7.69
C PRO A 26 -21.46 -4.13 9.04
N PRO A 27 -21.76 -2.82 9.07
CA PRO A 27 -21.85 -2.09 10.33
C PRO A 27 -23.01 -2.64 11.18
N LEU A 28 -22.84 -2.59 12.50
CA LEU A 28 -23.85 -3.02 13.48
C LEU A 28 -24.86 -1.91 13.81
N ALA A 29 -24.55 -0.66 13.45
CA ALA A 29 -25.39 0.53 13.57
C ALA A 29 -25.40 1.31 12.24
N THR A 30 -25.91 2.56 12.26
CA THR A 30 -25.87 3.44 11.09
C THR A 30 -24.44 3.58 10.59
N HIS A 31 -24.25 3.32 9.28
CA HIS A 31 -22.95 3.40 8.62
C HIS A 31 -22.40 4.83 8.73
N ALA A 32 -21.30 4.98 9.47
CA ALA A 32 -20.66 6.26 9.75
C ALA A 32 -19.20 6.28 9.26
N GLN A 33 -18.52 5.14 9.30
CA GLN A 33 -17.14 4.99 8.83
C GLN A 33 -16.98 3.73 7.97
N THR A 34 -15.96 3.70 7.12
CA THR A 34 -15.53 2.49 6.41
C THR A 34 -14.06 2.21 6.68
N PHE A 35 -13.71 0.96 6.94
CA PHE A 35 -12.33 0.49 7.01
C PHE A 35 -12.06 -0.54 5.92
N ILE A 36 -11.20 -0.18 4.97
CA ILE A 36 -10.78 -1.01 3.84
C ILE A 36 -9.45 -1.68 4.18
N LEU A 37 -9.43 -3.02 4.21
CA LEU A 37 -8.27 -3.81 4.66
C LEU A 37 -7.83 -4.83 3.61
N LEU A 38 -6.58 -4.69 3.16
CA LEU A 38 -5.97 -5.50 2.10
C LEU A 38 -5.22 -6.70 2.69
N HIS A 39 -5.53 -7.90 2.19
CA HIS A 39 -4.88 -9.14 2.64
C HIS A 39 -3.45 -9.32 2.07
N GLY A 40 -2.64 -10.16 2.72
CA GLY A 40 -1.31 -10.55 2.24
C GLY A 40 -1.32 -11.52 1.04
N ARG A 41 -0.16 -11.69 0.39
CA ARG A 41 0.02 -12.57 -0.77
C ARG A 41 -0.44 -14.01 -0.48
N GLY A 42 -1.18 -14.61 -1.40
CA GLY A 42 -1.71 -15.97 -1.29
C GLY A 42 -3.00 -16.12 -0.49
N SER A 43 -3.42 -15.09 0.25
CA SER A 43 -4.69 -15.08 1.00
C SER A 43 -5.87 -14.55 0.15
N ASN A 44 -6.99 -14.21 0.80
CA ASN A 44 -8.13 -13.52 0.21
C ASN A 44 -8.87 -12.68 1.27
N GLY A 45 -9.76 -11.80 0.82
CA GLY A 45 -10.50 -10.88 1.70
C GLY A 45 -11.41 -11.58 2.71
N GLU A 46 -12.05 -12.69 2.34
CA GLU A 46 -12.92 -13.44 3.26
C GLU A 46 -12.12 -14.08 4.40
N LYS A 47 -11.04 -14.79 4.11
CA LYS A 47 -10.20 -15.42 5.15
C LYS A 47 -9.61 -14.39 6.10
N PHE A 48 -9.02 -13.33 5.55
CA PHE A 48 -8.43 -12.27 6.36
C PHE A 48 -9.50 -11.51 7.16
N GLY A 49 -10.63 -11.18 6.52
CA GLY A 49 -11.71 -10.45 7.16
C GLY A 49 -12.38 -11.22 8.29
N VAL A 50 -12.66 -12.52 8.12
CA VAL A 50 -13.24 -13.34 9.20
C VAL A 50 -12.32 -13.38 10.42
N GLU A 51 -11.02 -13.54 10.20
CA GLU A 51 -10.03 -13.60 11.30
C GLU A 51 -9.86 -12.24 11.98
N PHE A 52 -9.76 -11.15 11.21
CA PHE A 52 -9.62 -9.80 11.73
C PHE A 52 -10.87 -9.37 12.53
N LEU A 53 -12.07 -9.59 12.00
CA LEU A 53 -13.33 -9.22 12.67
C LEU A 53 -13.58 -10.05 13.95
N ALA A 54 -13.06 -11.27 14.02
CA ALA A 54 -13.16 -12.12 15.19
C ALA A 54 -12.05 -11.85 16.24
N SER A 55 -11.04 -11.04 15.88
CA SER A 55 -9.93 -10.72 16.79
C SER A 55 -10.43 -9.89 17.96
N LYS A 56 -9.97 -10.24 19.16
CA LYS A 56 -10.41 -9.64 20.41
C LYS A 56 -9.33 -8.73 20.98
N ILE A 57 -9.75 -7.57 21.47
CA ILE A 57 -8.92 -6.75 22.35
C ILE A 57 -8.80 -7.40 23.73
N SER A 58 -7.91 -6.86 24.57
CA SER A 58 -7.66 -7.33 25.94
C SER A 58 -8.92 -7.38 26.82
N ASP A 59 -9.95 -6.55 26.54
CA ASP A 59 -11.23 -6.55 27.27
C ASP A 59 -12.21 -7.65 26.78
N GLY A 60 -11.84 -8.42 25.76
CA GLY A 60 -12.60 -9.53 25.19
C GLY A 60 -13.60 -9.14 24.10
N LYS A 61 -13.76 -7.85 23.78
CA LYS A 61 -14.59 -7.37 22.66
C LYS A 61 -13.86 -7.42 21.34
N THR A 62 -14.63 -7.45 20.27
CA THR A 62 -14.15 -7.36 18.88
C THR A 62 -14.20 -5.93 18.37
N ILE A 63 -13.44 -5.62 17.32
CA ILE A 63 -13.43 -4.28 16.69
C ILE A 63 -14.85 -3.86 16.24
N PRO A 64 -15.68 -4.70 15.61
CA PRO A 64 -17.06 -4.31 15.23
C PRO A 64 -17.95 -3.96 16.42
N GLU A 65 -17.77 -4.63 17.57
CA GLU A 65 -18.52 -4.31 18.80
C GLU A 65 -18.11 -2.96 19.39
N LEU A 66 -16.85 -2.56 19.22
CA LEU A 66 -16.32 -1.28 19.69
C LEU A 66 -16.69 -0.12 18.77
N PHE A 67 -16.80 -0.37 17.47
CA PHE A 67 -17.12 0.62 16.43
C PHE A 67 -18.34 0.18 15.62
N PRO A 68 -19.55 0.20 16.21
CA PRO A 68 -20.73 -0.36 15.56
C PRO A 68 -21.14 0.38 14.28
N GLY A 69 -20.76 1.65 14.10
CA GLY A 69 -21.00 2.40 12.85
C GLY A 69 -20.02 2.10 11.72
N MET A 70 -18.97 1.32 11.99
CA MET A 70 -17.90 1.04 11.03
C MET A 70 -18.25 -0.15 10.14
N LYS A 71 -18.27 0.07 8.82
CA LYS A 71 -18.30 -0.98 7.81
C LYS A 71 -16.88 -1.44 7.52
N PHE A 72 -16.66 -2.75 7.42
CA PHE A 72 -15.38 -3.31 7.03
C PHE A 72 -15.46 -3.87 5.61
N VAL A 73 -14.50 -3.49 4.77
CA VAL A 73 -14.41 -3.93 3.37
C VAL A 73 -13.07 -4.65 3.21
N PHE A 74 -13.12 -5.90 2.76
CA PHE A 74 -11.93 -6.71 2.53
C PHE A 74 -11.87 -7.10 1.05
N PRO A 75 -11.28 -6.26 0.19
CA PRO A 75 -11.10 -6.56 -1.22
C PRO A 75 -10.21 -7.81 -1.40
N THR A 76 -10.46 -8.56 -2.47
CA THR A 76 -9.65 -9.75 -2.79
C THR A 76 -8.81 -9.53 -4.03
N ALA A 77 -7.50 -9.75 -3.93
CA ALA A 77 -6.60 -9.65 -5.07
C ALA A 77 -6.95 -10.65 -6.18
N LYS A 78 -6.80 -10.21 -7.44
CA LYS A 78 -6.89 -11.07 -8.62
C LYS A 78 -5.86 -12.20 -8.56
N LYS A 79 -6.20 -13.36 -9.12
CA LYS A 79 -5.24 -14.46 -9.29
C LYS A 79 -4.27 -14.12 -10.43
N ARG A 80 -2.97 -14.15 -10.15
CA ARG A 80 -1.88 -13.89 -11.10
C ARG A 80 -0.85 -15.01 -11.02
N ARG A 81 -0.05 -15.17 -12.08
CA ARG A 81 1.06 -16.12 -12.08
C ARG A 81 2.24 -15.44 -11.39
N ALA A 82 2.70 -15.98 -10.27
CA ALA A 82 3.87 -15.43 -9.60
C ALA A 82 5.17 -15.91 -10.25
N ARG A 83 5.98 -14.98 -10.76
CA ARG A 83 7.28 -15.30 -11.40
C ARG A 83 8.19 -16.06 -10.43
N ALA A 84 8.33 -15.56 -9.20
CA ALA A 84 9.15 -16.15 -8.15
C ALA A 84 8.74 -17.57 -7.72
N TYR A 85 7.51 -18.00 -7.99
CA TYR A 85 6.98 -19.29 -7.53
C TYR A 85 6.62 -20.23 -8.67
N ASN A 86 7.54 -20.44 -9.62
CA ASN A 86 7.35 -21.34 -10.77
C ASN A 86 6.03 -21.06 -11.53
N ARG A 87 5.65 -19.78 -11.63
CA ARG A 87 4.40 -19.33 -12.30
C ARG A 87 3.12 -19.91 -11.68
N ALA A 88 3.17 -20.28 -10.40
CA ALA A 88 2.02 -20.72 -9.62
C ALA A 88 0.94 -19.63 -9.61
N LEU A 89 -0.33 -20.06 -9.67
CA LEU A 89 -1.47 -19.14 -9.69
C LEU A 89 -1.85 -18.77 -8.26
N VAL A 90 -1.44 -17.59 -7.82
CA VAL A 90 -1.65 -17.07 -6.46
C VAL A 90 -2.45 -15.77 -6.48
N ARG A 91 -3.14 -15.46 -5.38
CA ARG A 91 -3.76 -14.14 -5.21
C ARG A 91 -2.71 -13.16 -4.75
N GLN A 92 -2.40 -12.16 -5.57
CA GLN A 92 -1.37 -11.17 -5.27
C GLN A 92 -1.76 -9.83 -5.91
N TRP A 93 -1.50 -8.74 -5.19
CA TRP A 93 -1.79 -7.38 -5.66
C TRP A 93 -0.87 -7.01 -6.81
N PHE A 94 0.41 -7.34 -6.68
CA PHE A 94 1.42 -7.22 -7.71
C PHE A 94 2.34 -8.44 -7.73
N ASP A 95 3.02 -8.64 -8.85
CA ASP A 95 4.04 -9.68 -8.98
C ASP A 95 5.39 -9.17 -8.48
N GLY A 96 6.34 -10.05 -8.23
CA GLY A 96 7.66 -9.66 -7.74
C GLY A 96 8.45 -10.86 -7.23
N VAL A 97 9.58 -10.56 -6.60
CA VAL A 97 10.44 -11.55 -5.93
C VAL A 97 9.78 -12.14 -4.67
N PRO A 98 10.36 -13.20 -4.07
CA PRO A 98 9.96 -13.65 -2.74
C PRO A 98 9.91 -12.50 -1.72
N ILE A 99 9.04 -12.62 -0.71
CA ILE A 99 8.78 -11.49 0.23
C ILE A 99 9.99 -11.22 1.14
N ASP A 100 10.82 -12.23 1.33
CA ASP A 100 12.08 -12.23 2.07
C ASP A 100 13.29 -11.74 1.25
N GLU A 101 13.09 -11.49 -0.04
CA GLU A 101 14.12 -11.06 -1.00
C GLU A 101 13.81 -9.66 -1.59
N GLN A 102 13.06 -8.82 -0.87
CA GLN A 102 12.68 -7.49 -1.36
C GLN A 102 13.86 -6.50 -1.40
N GLU A 103 15.00 -6.82 -0.77
CA GLU A 103 16.21 -6.00 -0.78
C GLU A 103 17.08 -6.37 -2.00
N GLY A 104 17.69 -5.39 -2.65
CA GLY A 104 18.67 -5.63 -3.72
C GLY A 104 18.08 -6.16 -5.03
N MET A 105 16.79 -5.94 -5.28
CA MET A 105 16.15 -6.31 -6.55
C MET A 105 16.82 -5.64 -7.74
N SER A 106 17.04 -6.40 -8.80
CA SER A 106 17.41 -5.84 -10.11
C SER A 106 16.28 -4.96 -10.66
N ARG A 107 16.64 -4.08 -11.61
CA ARG A 107 15.66 -3.24 -12.31
C ARG A 107 14.53 -4.06 -12.94
N GLU A 108 14.85 -5.19 -13.56
CA GLU A 108 13.85 -6.06 -14.19
C GLU A 108 12.85 -6.60 -13.16
N GLU A 109 13.34 -7.03 -11.99
CA GLU A 109 12.52 -7.55 -10.90
C GLU A 109 11.61 -6.47 -10.29
N LYS A 110 12.10 -5.24 -10.18
CA LYS A 110 11.29 -4.10 -9.76
C LYS A 110 10.15 -3.85 -10.77
N GLU A 111 10.44 -3.90 -12.07
CA GLU A 111 9.46 -3.72 -13.14
C GLU A 111 8.34 -4.80 -13.16
N TRP A 112 8.58 -6.00 -12.60
CA TRP A 112 7.52 -7.02 -12.48
C TRP A 112 6.34 -6.57 -11.61
N GLN A 113 6.56 -5.61 -10.70
CA GLN A 113 5.53 -5.08 -9.80
C GLN A 113 4.53 -4.16 -10.52
N VAL A 114 4.99 -3.43 -11.55
CA VAL A 114 4.26 -2.30 -12.16
C VAL A 114 2.90 -2.71 -12.73
N GLU A 115 2.82 -3.78 -13.53
CA GLU A 115 1.54 -4.26 -14.10
C GLU A 115 0.49 -4.51 -13.00
N GLY A 116 0.94 -5.08 -11.89
CA GLY A 116 0.08 -5.36 -10.74
C GLY A 116 -0.33 -4.11 -9.97
N LEU A 117 0.60 -3.16 -9.78
CA LEU A 117 0.33 -1.87 -9.13
C LEU A 117 -0.70 -1.07 -9.93
N VAL A 118 -0.57 -1.02 -11.26
CA VAL A 118 -1.53 -0.36 -12.16
C VAL A 118 -2.93 -0.99 -12.05
N GLU A 119 -3.04 -2.31 -12.23
CA GLU A 119 -4.34 -2.99 -12.23
C GLU A 119 -5.00 -2.97 -10.83
N SER A 120 -4.23 -3.25 -9.78
CA SER A 120 -4.73 -3.23 -8.40
C SER A 120 -5.03 -1.83 -7.93
N GLY A 121 -4.21 -0.85 -8.29
CA GLY A 121 -4.45 0.56 -8.02
C GLY A 121 -5.78 1.01 -8.63
N ARG A 122 -6.03 0.71 -9.91
CA ARG A 122 -7.30 1.05 -10.57
C ARG A 122 -8.51 0.43 -9.88
N PHE A 123 -8.44 -0.86 -9.53
CA PHE A 123 -9.52 -1.54 -8.83
C PHE A 123 -9.77 -0.95 -7.42
N LEU A 124 -8.71 -0.78 -6.64
CA LEU A 124 -8.82 -0.36 -5.24
C LEU A 124 -9.22 1.11 -5.11
N ARG A 125 -8.78 1.99 -6.01
CA ARG A 125 -9.31 3.36 -6.07
C ARG A 125 -10.82 3.37 -6.30
N GLY A 126 -11.35 2.53 -7.20
CA GLY A 126 -12.79 2.41 -7.38
C GLY A 126 -13.54 1.96 -6.11
N VAL A 127 -12.92 1.09 -5.28
CA VAL A 127 -13.46 0.72 -3.96
C VAL A 127 -13.40 1.90 -3.00
N VAL A 128 -12.26 2.59 -2.91
CA VAL A 128 -12.08 3.77 -2.04
C VAL A 128 -13.08 4.86 -2.42
N ASP A 129 -13.16 5.26 -3.69
CA ASP A 129 -14.05 6.31 -4.19
C ASP A 129 -15.53 5.99 -3.90
N GLY A 130 -15.93 4.72 -4.05
CA GLY A 130 -17.27 4.26 -3.70
C GLY A 130 -17.59 4.47 -2.22
N GLU A 131 -16.64 4.17 -1.33
CA GLU A 131 -16.80 4.34 0.12
C GLU A 131 -16.74 5.81 0.54
N VAL A 132 -15.84 6.58 -0.06
CA VAL A 132 -15.73 8.03 0.12
C VAL A 132 -17.04 8.72 -0.27
N SER A 133 -17.69 8.30 -1.36
CA SER A 133 -18.99 8.86 -1.76
C SER A 133 -20.11 8.59 -0.76
N CYS A 134 -19.96 7.58 0.10
CA CYS A 134 -20.95 7.17 1.08
C CYS A 134 -20.78 7.86 2.44
N VAL A 135 -19.54 7.95 2.94
CA VAL A 135 -19.26 8.47 4.29
C VAL A 135 -18.33 9.69 4.35
N GLY A 136 -17.78 10.12 3.21
CA GLY A 136 -16.75 11.17 3.14
C GLY A 136 -15.35 10.62 3.46
N ALA A 137 -14.30 11.19 2.85
CA ALA A 137 -12.97 10.58 2.88
C ALA A 137 -12.33 10.55 4.28
N LYS A 138 -12.57 11.56 5.11
CA LYS A 138 -12.13 11.57 6.53
C LYS A 138 -12.71 10.42 7.37
N ASN A 139 -13.77 9.77 6.90
CA ASN A 139 -14.40 8.62 7.56
C ASN A 139 -14.04 7.28 6.87
N VAL A 140 -13.14 7.30 5.88
CA VAL A 140 -12.60 6.11 5.22
C VAL A 140 -11.18 5.86 5.70
N PHE A 141 -10.95 4.67 6.22
CA PHE A 141 -9.65 4.18 6.66
C PHE A 141 -9.14 3.15 5.67
N LEU A 142 -7.84 3.19 5.37
CA LEU A 142 -7.18 2.23 4.49
C LEU A 142 -6.14 1.45 5.30
N GLY A 143 -5.90 0.20 4.94
CA GLY A 143 -4.86 -0.56 5.58
C GLY A 143 -4.62 -1.89 4.93
N GLY A 144 -3.69 -2.65 5.48
CA GLY A 144 -3.45 -4.00 5.01
C GLY A 144 -2.35 -4.72 5.76
N LEU A 145 -2.23 -6.01 5.43
CA LEU A 145 -1.23 -6.91 5.96
C LEU A 145 -0.27 -7.34 4.86
N SER A 146 1.05 -7.35 5.14
CA SER A 146 2.06 -7.90 4.22
C SER A 146 2.01 -7.20 2.85
N GLN A 147 1.89 -7.94 1.75
CA GLN A 147 1.72 -7.35 0.41
C GLN A 147 0.50 -6.42 0.30
N GLY A 148 -0.54 -6.65 1.11
CA GLY A 148 -1.67 -5.74 1.23
C GLY A 148 -1.29 -4.40 1.85
N CYS A 149 -0.41 -4.39 2.86
CA CYS A 149 0.16 -3.17 3.42
C CYS A 149 0.97 -2.42 2.36
N ALA A 150 1.83 -3.13 1.62
CA ALA A 150 2.66 -2.55 0.55
C ALA A 150 1.83 -1.88 -0.56
N MET A 151 0.77 -2.56 -1.03
CA MET A 151 -0.18 -1.97 -2.00
C MET A 151 -0.95 -0.79 -1.39
N GLY A 152 -1.33 -0.89 -0.12
CA GLY A 152 -2.02 0.16 0.62
C GLY A 152 -1.18 1.44 0.77
N LEU A 153 0.12 1.29 1.04
CA LEU A 153 1.06 2.41 1.10
C LEU A 153 1.21 3.10 -0.27
N HIS A 154 1.32 2.34 -1.36
CA HIS A 154 1.30 2.90 -2.72
C HIS A 154 0.01 3.68 -3.01
N LEU A 155 -1.14 3.14 -2.61
CA LEU A 155 -2.41 3.85 -2.73
C LEU A 155 -2.44 5.15 -1.92
N LEU A 156 -1.98 5.10 -0.67
CA LEU A 156 -1.90 6.26 0.21
C LEU A 156 -0.99 7.35 -0.39
N LEU A 157 0.24 7.00 -0.79
CA LEU A 157 1.20 7.96 -1.34
C LEU A 157 0.76 8.52 -2.70
N SER A 158 -0.08 7.78 -3.44
CA SER A 158 -0.71 8.28 -4.67
C SER A 158 -1.94 9.14 -4.47
N SER A 159 -2.49 9.14 -3.25
CA SER A 159 -3.74 9.82 -2.94
C SER A 159 -3.57 11.32 -3.19
N GLY A 160 -4.55 11.84 -3.91
CA GLY A 160 -4.43 13.14 -4.55
C GLY A 160 -4.62 14.31 -3.61
N VAL A 161 -4.27 15.46 -4.16
CA VAL A 161 -4.48 16.81 -3.66
C VAL A 161 -5.90 17.01 -3.11
N VAL A 162 -5.99 17.80 -2.04
CA VAL A 162 -7.22 18.44 -1.58
C VAL A 162 -7.82 19.26 -2.73
N GLY A 163 -8.88 18.76 -3.38
CA GLY A 163 -9.79 19.60 -4.17
C GLY A 163 -9.79 19.48 -5.70
N GLU A 164 -9.96 18.29 -6.27
CA GLU A 164 -10.82 18.13 -7.47
C GLU A 164 -11.81 16.99 -7.23
N GLY A 165 -13.01 17.35 -6.75
CA GLY A 165 -14.09 16.41 -6.41
C GLY A 165 -14.91 16.78 -5.18
N GLY A 166 -14.48 17.78 -4.41
CA GLY A 166 -15.13 18.17 -3.16
C GLY A 166 -14.22 17.88 -1.96
N GLU A 167 -14.53 18.57 -0.87
CA GLU A 167 -13.70 18.75 0.33
C GLU A 167 -13.20 17.41 0.90
N ASP A 168 -11.92 17.38 1.28
CA ASP A 168 -11.24 16.37 2.10
C ASP A 168 -10.82 15.05 1.42
N GLY A 169 -9.93 15.07 0.42
CA GLY A 169 -9.17 13.88 -0.05
C GLY A 169 -8.27 13.20 1.00
N LEU A 170 -8.37 13.67 2.24
CA LEU A 170 -7.71 13.16 3.44
C LEU A 170 -8.47 11.94 3.96
N LEU A 171 -7.84 10.77 3.90
CA LEU A 171 -8.36 9.57 4.55
C LEU A 171 -8.33 9.74 6.08
N GLY A 172 -9.24 9.06 6.78
CA GLY A 172 -9.30 9.09 8.25
C GLY A 172 -8.04 8.51 8.92
N GLY A 173 -7.34 7.62 8.23
CA GLY A 173 -6.07 7.07 8.67
C GLY A 173 -5.61 5.87 7.84
N PHE A 174 -4.35 5.50 8.04
CA PHE A 174 -3.77 4.28 7.48
C PHE A 174 -3.34 3.29 8.57
N VAL A 175 -3.61 2.01 8.39
CA VAL A 175 -3.19 0.94 9.31
C VAL A 175 -2.43 -0.15 8.54
N GLY A 176 -1.12 -0.20 8.73
CA GLY A 176 -0.24 -1.20 8.14
C GLY A 176 0.20 -2.26 9.15
N MET A 177 0.18 -3.52 8.74
CA MET A 177 0.65 -4.66 9.54
C MET A 177 1.71 -5.44 8.73
N SER A 178 2.90 -5.66 9.30
CA SER A 178 4.00 -6.42 8.68
C SER A 178 4.29 -6.03 7.22
N GLY A 179 4.41 -4.73 6.94
CA GLY A 179 4.50 -4.18 5.58
C GLY A 179 5.89 -3.71 5.15
N TRP A 180 6.02 -3.39 3.88
CA TRP A 180 7.18 -2.72 3.26
C TRP A 180 6.68 -1.75 2.17
N LEU A 181 7.55 -0.87 1.67
CA LEU A 181 7.22 0.03 0.57
C LEU A 181 7.89 -0.44 -0.74
N PRO A 182 7.12 -0.81 -1.78
CA PRO A 182 7.67 -1.06 -3.11
C PRO A 182 8.36 0.20 -3.66
N PHE A 183 9.51 0.00 -4.32
CA PHE A 183 10.37 1.08 -4.82
C PHE A 183 10.88 2.01 -3.71
N TYR A 184 11.15 1.45 -2.52
CA TYR A 184 11.67 2.22 -1.39
C TYR A 184 12.95 2.98 -1.74
N ASP A 185 13.94 2.33 -2.37
CA ASP A 185 15.22 2.95 -2.69
C ASP A 185 15.04 4.19 -3.56
N GLU A 186 14.25 4.06 -4.64
CA GLU A 186 13.95 5.16 -5.56
C GLU A 186 13.19 6.31 -4.87
N ILE A 187 12.24 5.99 -3.98
CA ILE A 187 11.52 7.02 -3.22
C ILE A 187 12.45 7.68 -2.19
N GLN A 188 13.34 6.90 -1.57
CA GLN A 188 14.29 7.38 -0.58
C GLN A 188 15.35 8.31 -1.21
N GLU A 189 15.74 8.06 -2.45
CA GLU A 189 16.61 8.95 -3.25
C GLU A 189 15.96 10.31 -3.51
N LEU A 190 14.64 10.35 -3.77
CA LEU A 190 13.91 11.62 -3.89
C LEU A 190 13.86 12.40 -2.56
N VAL A 191 13.79 11.69 -1.43
CA VAL A 191 13.69 12.31 -0.10
C VAL A 191 15.05 12.77 0.42
N ASN A 192 16.12 12.02 0.15
CA ASN A 192 17.46 12.35 0.61
C ASN A 192 18.51 11.96 -0.45
N PRO A 193 18.75 12.83 -1.46
CA PRO A 193 19.67 12.53 -2.55
C PRO A 193 21.14 12.44 -2.09
N GLU A 194 21.52 13.14 -1.01
CA GLU A 194 22.92 13.15 -0.53
C GLU A 194 23.33 11.86 0.18
N ARG A 195 22.37 11.05 0.65
CA ARG A 195 22.65 9.79 1.36
C ARG A 195 23.32 8.71 0.49
N ASN A 196 23.29 8.87 -0.84
CA ASN A 196 23.86 7.92 -1.80
C ASN A 196 25.29 8.30 -2.25
N LEU A 197 25.76 9.52 -2.01
CA LEU A 197 27.13 9.92 -2.35
C LEU A 197 28.15 9.21 -1.46
N ASP A 198 27.85 9.06 -0.17
CA ASP A 198 28.71 8.39 0.82
C ASP A 198 28.82 6.86 0.64
N ALA A 199 27.96 6.23 -0.18
CA ALA A 199 28.00 4.80 -0.46
C ALA A 199 28.85 4.45 -1.70
N SER A 200 29.32 5.45 -2.44
CA SER A 200 30.06 5.28 -3.70
C SER A 200 31.56 5.57 -3.62
N GLU A 201 32.09 5.98 -2.44
CA GLU A 201 33.52 6.31 -2.25
C GLU A 201 34.40 5.13 -1.79
N GLU A 202 33.92 3.88 -1.85
CA GLU A 202 34.76 2.69 -1.67
C GLU A 202 34.79 1.83 -2.94
N ASP A 203 35.23 2.40 -4.06
CA ASP A 203 35.95 1.63 -5.09
C ASP A 203 36.92 2.58 -5.80
N GLY A 204 38.19 2.46 -5.42
CA GLY A 204 39.28 3.26 -5.97
C GLY A 204 39.60 2.86 -7.40
N ASP A 205 39.71 3.86 -8.25
CA ASP A 205 40.67 3.89 -9.34
C ASP A 205 41.04 5.36 -9.60
N ASP A 206 42.14 5.81 -8.98
CA ASP A 206 42.83 7.03 -9.38
C ASP A 206 43.34 6.81 -10.82
N ASP A 207 42.64 7.33 -11.83
CA ASP A 207 43.16 7.42 -13.19
C ASP A 207 44.14 8.61 -13.28
N PRO A 208 45.46 8.39 -13.40
CA PRO A 208 46.45 9.46 -13.43
C PRO A 208 46.56 10.15 -14.81
N PHE A 209 45.63 9.93 -15.73
CA PHE A 209 45.67 10.47 -17.10
C PHE A 209 44.49 11.35 -17.53
N ALA A 210 43.61 11.78 -16.62
CA ALA A 210 42.57 12.76 -16.98
C ALA A 210 43.19 14.15 -17.22
N THR A 211 43.50 14.46 -18.48
CA THR A 211 43.88 15.79 -18.94
C THR A 211 42.72 16.76 -18.78
N SER A 212 42.93 17.83 -18.01
CA SER A 212 42.07 19.01 -17.99
C SER A 212 41.97 19.59 -19.40
N ASP A 213 40.74 19.78 -19.89
CA ASP A 213 40.28 20.91 -20.71
C ASP A 213 39.07 20.46 -21.55
N ASN A 214 37.88 20.91 -21.15
CA ASN A 214 36.94 21.61 -22.04
C ASN A 214 35.71 22.05 -21.23
N ASP A 215 35.63 23.36 -21.06
CA ASP A 215 34.42 24.11 -20.76
C ASP A 215 33.41 23.88 -21.90
N ASP A 216 32.34 23.16 -21.62
CA ASP A 216 31.09 23.22 -22.36
C ASP A 216 29.97 22.95 -21.35
N ASP A 217 29.61 24.01 -20.61
CA ASP A 217 28.40 24.08 -19.78
C ASP A 217 27.17 23.88 -20.68
N PHE A 218 26.78 22.63 -20.88
CA PHE A 218 25.43 22.28 -21.30
C PHE A 218 24.55 22.31 -20.05
N ASP A 219 24.06 23.51 -19.73
CA ASP A 219 22.97 23.71 -18.78
C ASP A 219 21.77 22.88 -19.22
N PHE A 220 21.62 21.71 -18.61
CA PHE A 220 20.35 21.02 -18.54
C PHE A 220 19.52 21.86 -17.57
N GLU A 221 18.77 22.85 -18.08
CA GLU A 221 17.74 23.54 -17.31
C GLU A 221 16.72 22.49 -16.85
N GLN A 222 16.99 21.88 -15.69
CA GLN A 222 16.02 21.12 -14.95
C GLN A 222 15.03 22.15 -14.42
N ASP A 223 13.84 22.15 -15.03
CA ASP A 223 12.71 23.01 -14.69
C ASP A 223 12.33 22.80 -13.21
N THR A 224 13.00 23.57 -12.34
CA THR A 224 12.92 23.50 -10.88
C THR A 224 11.99 24.61 -10.40
N GLY A 225 10.73 24.57 -10.83
CA GLY A 225 9.68 25.07 -9.96
C GLY A 225 9.78 24.35 -8.61
N PRO A 226 9.59 25.01 -7.46
CA PRO A 226 9.74 24.38 -6.16
C PRO A 226 8.55 23.44 -5.88
N SER A 227 8.51 22.29 -6.54
CA SER A 227 7.67 21.17 -6.16
C SER A 227 8.23 20.58 -4.87
N SER A 228 7.42 20.50 -3.81
CA SER A 228 7.84 19.87 -2.55
C SER A 228 8.28 18.42 -2.79
N ILE A 229 9.19 17.91 -1.96
CA ILE A 229 9.66 16.51 -2.00
C ILE A 229 8.45 15.55 -1.96
N ALA A 230 7.43 15.88 -1.17
CA ALA A 230 6.21 15.09 -1.08
C ALA A 230 5.47 15.00 -2.43
N SER A 231 5.38 16.10 -3.18
CA SER A 231 4.79 16.08 -4.53
C SER A 231 5.59 15.21 -5.50
N GLN A 232 6.93 15.24 -5.43
CA GLN A 232 7.79 14.36 -6.26
C GLN A 232 7.57 12.88 -5.92
N VAL A 233 7.48 12.54 -4.64
CA VAL A 233 7.14 11.18 -4.17
C VAL A 233 5.77 10.75 -4.68
N THR A 234 4.76 11.63 -4.58
CA THR A 234 3.42 11.36 -5.11
C THR A 234 3.46 11.11 -6.61
N ASP A 235 4.14 11.94 -7.39
CA ASP A 235 4.22 11.77 -8.85
C ASP A 235 4.93 10.49 -9.25
N PHE A 236 6.02 10.13 -8.57
CA PHE A 236 6.72 8.86 -8.80
C PHE A 236 5.80 7.65 -8.54
N VAL A 237 5.09 7.65 -7.40
CA VAL A 237 4.15 6.58 -7.06
C VAL A 237 2.96 6.54 -8.03
N ARG A 238 2.49 7.71 -8.49
CA ARG A 238 1.43 7.82 -9.50
C ARG A 238 1.89 7.29 -10.85
N GLN A 239 3.13 7.55 -11.25
CA GLN A 239 3.72 6.99 -12.46
C GLN A 239 3.75 5.46 -12.43
N ASN A 240 4.15 4.86 -11.30
CA ASN A 240 4.12 3.41 -11.09
C ASN A 240 2.72 2.78 -11.18
N MET A 241 1.67 3.61 -11.10
CA MET A 241 0.27 3.21 -11.24
C MET A 241 -0.42 3.75 -12.50
N GLU A 242 0.34 4.31 -13.45
CA GLU A 242 -0.17 4.95 -14.68
C GLU A 242 -1.27 5.99 -14.39
N LEU A 243 -1.07 6.77 -13.34
CA LEU A 243 -1.92 7.89 -12.96
C LEU A 243 -1.34 9.21 -13.51
N PRO A 244 -2.19 10.18 -13.88
CA PRO A 244 -1.71 11.51 -14.28
C PRO A 244 -1.05 12.20 -13.09
N SER A 245 0.01 12.97 -13.31
CA SER A 245 0.63 13.81 -12.27
C SER A 245 -0.37 14.81 -11.69
N LEU A 246 -0.10 15.26 -10.46
CA LEU A 246 -0.92 16.27 -9.80
C LEU A 246 -0.31 17.67 -9.97
N PRO A 247 -1.10 18.74 -9.83
CA PRO A 247 -0.55 20.09 -9.79
C PRO A 247 0.43 20.25 -8.60
N HIS A 248 1.65 20.69 -8.88
CA HIS A 248 2.72 20.84 -7.88
C HIS A 248 2.50 21.97 -6.85
N GLU A 249 1.46 22.79 -7.05
CA GLU A 249 1.14 23.95 -6.21
C GLU A 249 0.41 23.57 -4.90
N ILE A 250 -0.02 22.31 -4.75
CA ILE A 250 -0.83 21.87 -3.63
C ILE A 250 -0.20 20.66 -2.94
N GLU A 251 -0.04 20.77 -1.62
CA GLU A 251 0.52 19.70 -0.81
C GLU A 251 -0.33 18.41 -0.87
N PRO A 252 0.30 17.23 -1.04
CA PRO A 252 -0.40 15.96 -1.08
C PRO A 252 -1.21 15.67 0.20
N ALA A 253 -2.42 15.13 0.05
CA ALA A 253 -3.31 14.85 1.19
C ALA A 253 -2.74 13.80 2.16
N PHE A 254 -1.91 12.88 1.66
CA PHE A 254 -1.33 11.80 2.47
C PHE A 254 -0.49 12.30 3.65
N LEU A 255 0.10 13.50 3.55
CA LEU A 255 0.88 14.11 4.63
C LEU A 255 0.06 14.37 5.89
N LYS A 256 -1.25 14.59 5.72
CA LYS A 256 -2.19 14.87 6.82
C LYS A 256 -2.88 13.61 7.32
N THR A 257 -2.76 12.48 6.62
CA THR A 257 -3.37 11.21 7.01
C THR A 257 -2.57 10.58 8.16
N PRO A 258 -3.15 10.37 9.35
CA PRO A 258 -2.45 9.67 10.43
C PRO A 258 -2.14 8.23 10.03
N VAL A 259 -0.97 7.74 10.41
CA VAL A 259 -0.49 6.41 10.03
C VAL A 259 -0.13 5.60 11.27
N PHE A 260 -0.68 4.40 11.36
CA PHE A 260 -0.26 3.36 12.29
C PHE A 260 0.44 2.23 11.52
N LEU A 261 1.62 1.83 11.99
CA LEU A 261 2.38 0.71 11.48
C LEU A 261 2.76 -0.23 12.62
N GLY A 262 2.34 -1.49 12.52
CA GLY A 262 2.68 -2.56 13.44
C GLY A 262 3.50 -3.65 12.75
N HIS A 263 4.47 -4.24 13.47
CA HIS A 263 5.34 -5.27 12.88
C HIS A 263 5.87 -6.25 13.93
N GLY A 264 5.92 -7.53 13.57
CA GLY A 264 6.53 -8.58 14.39
C GLY A 264 8.06 -8.53 14.37
N LYS A 265 8.70 -8.59 15.53
CA LYS A 265 10.18 -8.69 15.65
C LYS A 265 10.73 -10.00 15.11
N GLY A 266 9.93 -11.06 15.16
CA GLY A 266 10.24 -12.39 14.62
C GLY A 266 9.74 -12.60 13.19
N ASP A 267 9.43 -11.53 12.45
CA ASP A 267 8.94 -11.65 11.08
C ASP A 267 10.06 -12.12 10.14
N GLU A 268 10.07 -13.43 9.86
CA GLU A 268 11.01 -14.08 8.94
C GLU A 268 10.69 -13.84 7.46
N LYS A 269 9.52 -13.27 7.14
CA LYS A 269 9.11 -13.02 5.75
C LYS A 269 9.39 -11.60 5.35
N VAL A 270 8.77 -10.62 6.02
CA VAL A 270 9.09 -9.21 5.82
C VAL A 270 9.98 -8.79 6.97
N LYS A 271 11.29 -8.74 6.72
CA LYS A 271 12.27 -8.32 7.73
C LYS A 271 11.82 -6.98 8.34
N ILE A 272 11.87 -6.88 9.66
CA ILE A 272 11.45 -5.67 10.39
C ILE A 272 12.20 -4.40 9.95
N GLY A 273 13.42 -4.54 9.41
CA GLY A 273 14.18 -3.43 8.80
C GLY A 273 13.37 -2.68 7.75
N LEU A 274 12.70 -3.41 6.86
CA LEU A 274 11.86 -2.84 5.80
C LEU A 274 10.69 -2.03 6.37
N GLY A 275 10.09 -2.47 7.48
CA GLY A 275 9.04 -1.72 8.16
C GLY A 275 9.58 -0.43 8.80
N ARG A 276 10.76 -0.49 9.43
CA ARG A 276 11.44 0.68 10.00
C ARG A 276 11.85 1.69 8.94
N ASP A 277 12.22 1.23 7.75
CA ASP A 277 12.53 2.07 6.60
C ASP A 277 11.30 2.88 6.16
N VAL A 278 10.12 2.27 6.06
CA VAL A 278 8.86 3.00 5.80
C VAL A 278 8.60 4.06 6.88
N VAL A 279 8.85 3.74 8.15
CA VAL A 279 8.69 4.71 9.25
C VAL A 279 9.66 5.87 9.13
N GLY A 280 10.92 5.60 8.79
CA GLY A 280 11.95 6.62 8.59
C GLY A 280 11.59 7.56 7.45
N LEU A 281 11.19 7.02 6.31
CA LEU A 281 10.75 7.78 5.14
C LEU A 281 9.50 8.60 5.43
N GLY A 282 8.46 8.02 6.05
CA GLY A 282 7.24 8.74 6.39
C GLY A 282 7.50 9.91 7.35
N ARG A 283 8.34 9.71 8.38
CA ARG A 283 8.74 10.80 9.29
C ARG A 283 9.60 11.85 8.59
N GLY A 284 10.47 11.44 7.67
CA GLY A 284 11.26 12.36 6.83
C GLY A 284 10.40 13.25 5.94
N LEU A 285 9.27 12.73 5.47
CA LEU A 285 8.24 13.49 4.74
C LEU A 285 7.35 14.36 5.66
N GLY A 286 7.46 14.23 6.98
CA GLY A 286 6.64 14.98 7.94
C GLY A 286 5.28 14.35 8.27
N MET A 287 5.07 13.08 7.95
CA MET A 287 3.83 12.35 8.28
C MET A 287 3.76 12.00 9.77
N ASP A 288 2.53 11.93 10.30
CA ASP A 288 2.27 11.41 11.65
C ASP A 288 2.28 9.86 11.63
N VAL A 289 3.44 9.27 11.92
CA VAL A 289 3.65 7.81 11.91
C VAL A 289 3.86 7.26 13.32
N ARG A 290 2.83 6.55 13.81
CA ARG A 290 2.91 5.69 14.99
C ARG A 290 3.47 4.31 14.59
N TRP A 291 4.57 3.92 15.23
CA TRP A 291 5.24 2.64 15.02
C TRP A 291 5.24 1.82 16.31
N VAL A 292 4.86 0.55 16.23
CA VAL A 292 4.91 -0.39 17.35
C VAL A 292 5.46 -1.73 16.89
N GLU A 293 6.38 -2.29 17.67
CA GLU A 293 7.00 -3.59 17.40
C GLU A 293 6.51 -4.64 18.41
N TYR A 294 6.14 -5.82 17.91
CA TYR A 294 5.54 -6.86 18.71
C TYR A 294 6.41 -8.12 18.77
N GLU A 295 6.39 -8.83 19.90
CA GLU A 295 6.88 -10.22 19.95
C GLU A 295 5.88 -11.12 19.20
N GLU A 296 5.99 -11.14 17.87
CA GLU A 296 5.15 -11.84 16.89
C GLU A 296 5.97 -12.12 15.62
N GLY A 297 5.53 -13.09 14.81
CA GLY A 297 6.09 -13.40 13.50
C GLY A 297 5.48 -12.56 12.36
N HIS A 298 5.24 -13.19 11.20
CA HIS A 298 4.61 -12.55 10.04
C HIS A 298 3.07 -12.51 10.16
N TRP A 299 2.59 -11.87 11.23
CA TRP A 299 1.17 -11.68 11.51
C TRP A 299 0.95 -10.46 12.40
N TYR A 300 -0.31 -10.06 12.60
CA TYR A 300 -0.64 -9.04 13.60
C TYR A 300 -0.85 -9.68 14.98
N LYS A 301 -0.38 -9.02 16.04
CA LYS A 301 -0.44 -9.58 17.39
C LYS A 301 -1.82 -9.41 18.04
N VAL A 302 -2.39 -10.50 18.54
CA VAL A 302 -3.64 -10.46 19.33
C VAL A 302 -3.34 -10.80 20.79
N PRO A 303 -3.76 -9.98 21.78
CA PRO A 303 -4.57 -8.77 21.63
C PRO A 303 -3.76 -7.49 21.35
N ASP A 304 -2.45 -7.46 21.60
CA ASP A 304 -1.68 -6.22 21.77
C ASP A 304 -1.75 -5.25 20.57
N GLU A 305 -1.59 -5.75 19.34
CA GLU A 305 -1.65 -4.90 18.15
C GLU A 305 -3.09 -4.47 17.82
N ILE A 306 -4.06 -5.34 18.11
CA ILE A 306 -5.48 -5.00 17.97
C ILE A 306 -5.89 -3.93 18.98
N ASP A 307 -5.39 -3.98 20.22
CA ASP A 307 -5.57 -2.94 21.23
C ASP A 307 -5.05 -1.60 20.74
N ASP A 308 -3.85 -1.61 20.14
CA ASP A 308 -3.20 -0.41 19.63
C ASP A 308 -3.89 0.15 18.38
N ILE A 309 -4.39 -0.70 17.47
CA ILE A 309 -5.23 -0.30 16.34
C ILE A 309 -6.52 0.36 16.85
N VAL A 310 -7.20 -0.24 17.84
CA VAL A 310 -8.38 0.36 18.46
C VAL A 310 -8.05 1.71 19.11
N GLY A 311 -6.93 1.80 19.81
CA GLY A 311 -6.45 3.04 20.40
C GLY A 311 -6.16 4.12 19.35
N PHE A 312 -5.55 3.74 18.23
CA PHE A 312 -5.32 4.61 17.08
C PHE A 312 -6.62 5.13 16.49
N LEU A 313 -7.58 4.24 16.17
CA LEU A 313 -8.89 4.62 15.61
C LEU A 313 -9.63 5.61 16.51
N ARG A 314 -9.64 5.40 17.84
CA ARG A 314 -10.22 6.36 18.80
C ARG A 314 -9.48 7.70 18.79
N GLY A 315 -8.16 7.67 18.68
CA GLY A 315 -7.32 8.87 18.66
C GLY A 315 -7.58 9.78 17.47
N VAL A 316 -8.00 9.21 16.34
CA VAL A 316 -8.29 9.94 15.09
C VAL A 316 -9.79 10.23 14.87
N GLY A 317 -10.62 10.02 15.90
CA GLY A 317 -12.01 10.50 15.93
C GLY A 317 -13.08 9.50 15.50
N VAL A 318 -12.79 8.20 15.59
CA VAL A 318 -13.81 7.13 15.44
C VAL A 318 -14.60 6.91 16.73
#